data_AF-A0A3M1XT57-F1
#
_entry.id   AF-A0A3M1XT57-F1
#
_cell.length_a   1.000
_cell.length_b   1.000
_cell.length_c   1.000
_cell.angle_alpha   90.00
_cell.angle_beta   90.00
_cell.angle_gamma   90.00
#
_symmetry.space_group_name_H-M   'P 1'
#
loop_
_entity.id
_entity.type
_entity.pdbx_description
1 polymer ?
#
loop_
_entity_poly.entity_id
_entity_poly.type
_entity_poly.pdbx_seq_one_letter_code
_entity_poly.pdbx_strand_id
1 'polypeptide(L)'
;MKVKLLVIALVVLTVLNLATIGTVVYYNQWGRAREWRWHHGREEPPPFARGGPEMFLTPEERGQLMQIHRELEAELRPMKERIRRQKRALADLISREALDTLAVRQKLEALASLQTQIQLKAIARLHSIAVQLPVEKRKAFFEMVLSARPPRFYRGRFRHLYQNQFQDTSSFNQKQEETP
;
A
#
# COMPACT_ATOMS: atom_id res chain seq x y z
N MET A 1 31.10 30.53 -36.03
CA MET A 1 29.66 30.55 -35.67
C MET A 1 29.09 29.16 -35.38
N LYS A 2 29.40 28.14 -36.19
CA LYS A 2 28.91 26.75 -36.01
C LYS A 2 29.25 26.13 -34.64
N VAL A 3 30.47 26.33 -34.14
CA VAL A 3 30.89 25.80 -32.82
C VAL A 3 30.09 26.41 -31.68
N LYS A 4 29.79 27.72 -31.72
CA LYS A 4 28.99 28.39 -30.69
C LYS A 4 27.55 27.83 -30.66
N LEU A 5 26.98 27.53 -31.83
CA LEU A 5 25.67 26.88 -31.95
C LEU A 5 25.66 25.46 -31.37
N LEU A 6 26.69 24.66 -31.63
CA LEU A 6 26.82 23.31 -31.06
C LEU A 6 26.95 23.33 -29.54
N VAL A 7 27.73 24.27 -28.99
CA VAL A 7 27.87 24.43 -27.54
C VAL A 7 26.53 24.81 -26.90
N ILE A 8 25.78 25.75 -27.50
CA ILE A 8 24.45 26.13 -27.01
C ILE A 8 23.48 24.94 -27.05
N ALA A 9 23.46 24.18 -28.14
CA ALA A 9 22.58 23.02 -28.27
C ALA A 9 22.91 21.95 -27.21
N LEU A 10 24.20 21.70 -26.94
CA LEU A 10 24.65 20.75 -25.93
C LEU A 10 24.20 21.16 -24.53
N VAL A 11 24.35 22.44 -24.17
CA VAL A 11 23.93 22.97 -22.87
C VAL A 11 22.41 22.82 -22.70
N VAL A 12 21.63 23.18 -23.72
CA VAL A 12 20.16 23.05 -23.69
C VAL A 12 19.74 21.58 -23.51
N LEU A 13 20.36 20.65 -24.25
CA LEU A 13 20.06 19.23 -24.15
C LEU A 13 20.41 18.66 -22.75
N THR A 14 21.49 19.14 -22.15
CA THR A 14 21.92 18.74 -20.81
C THR A 14 20.94 19.22 -19.75
N VAL A 15 20.49 20.48 -19.83
CA VAL A 15 19.47 21.04 -18.93
C VAL A 15 18.14 20.29 -19.06
N LEU A 16 17.72 19.97 -20.29
CA LEU A 16 16.50 19.18 -20.54
C LEU A 16 16.57 17.79 -19.88
N ASN A 17 17.70 17.08 -20.02
CA ASN A 17 17.89 15.77 -19.38
C ASN A 17 17.90 15.86 -17.84
N LEU A 18 18.56 16.89 -17.28
CA LEU A 18 18.55 17.11 -15.84
C LEU A 18 17.14 17.44 -15.33
N ALA A 19 16.37 18.22 -16.10
CA ALA A 19 14.99 18.56 -15.75
C ALA A 19 14.05 17.34 -15.79
N THR A 20 14.18 16.45 -16.77
CA THR A 20 13.38 15.20 -16.82
C THR A 20 13.72 14.28 -15.66
N ILE A 21 15.00 14.07 -15.36
CA ILE A 21 15.43 13.27 -14.21
C ILE A 21 14.92 13.91 -12.91
N GLY A 22 15.10 15.22 -12.75
CA GLY A 22 14.62 15.98 -11.60
C GLY A 22 13.11 15.88 -11.41
N THR A 23 12.34 15.94 -12.50
CA THR A 23 10.87 15.79 -12.47
C THR A 23 10.46 14.38 -12.06
N VAL A 24 11.09 13.34 -12.62
CA VAL A 24 10.81 11.95 -12.27
C VAL A 24 11.16 11.67 -10.80
N VAL A 25 12.33 12.13 -10.34
CA VAL A 25 12.75 11.99 -8.94
C VAL A 25 11.80 12.77 -8.03
N TYR A 26 11.48 14.02 -8.34
CA TYR A 26 10.57 14.85 -7.56
C TYR A 26 9.18 14.22 -7.45
N TYR A 27 8.60 13.74 -8.56
CA TYR A 27 7.28 13.11 -8.53
C TYR A 27 7.28 11.77 -7.78
N ASN A 28 8.34 10.98 -7.94
CA ASN A 28 8.44 9.65 -7.35
C ASN A 28 8.81 9.69 -5.86
N GLN A 29 9.54 10.73 -5.42
CA GLN A 29 10.08 10.87 -4.06
C GLN A 29 9.24 11.83 -3.20
N TRP A 30 8.81 12.99 -3.74
CA TRP A 30 7.96 13.97 -3.03
C TRP A 30 6.46 13.88 -3.36
N GLY A 31 6.07 13.49 -4.57
CA GLY A 31 4.67 13.24 -4.91
C GLY A 31 4.04 12.17 -4.01
N ARG A 32 4.83 11.15 -3.63
CA ARG A 32 4.42 10.15 -2.64
C ARG A 32 4.32 10.70 -1.21
N ALA A 33 5.16 11.66 -0.80
CA ALA A 33 5.16 12.16 0.58
C ALA A 33 3.94 13.06 0.91
N ARG A 34 3.34 13.73 -0.08
CA ARG A 34 2.13 14.55 0.12
C ARG A 34 0.85 13.73 0.25
N GLU A 35 0.76 12.58 -0.40
CA GLU A 35 -0.43 11.72 -0.33
C GLU A 35 -0.46 10.86 0.95
N TRP A 36 0.72 10.53 1.51
CA TRP A 36 0.82 9.81 2.79
C TRP A 36 0.41 10.67 3.99
N ARG A 37 0.51 12.00 3.92
CA ARG A 37 0.12 12.89 5.04
C ARG A 37 -1.38 12.98 5.28
N TRP A 38 -2.23 12.62 4.31
CA TRP A 38 -3.69 12.70 4.46
C TRP A 38 -4.36 11.39 4.90
N HIS A 39 -3.61 10.29 4.97
CA HIS A 39 -4.12 8.98 5.39
C HIS A 39 -3.57 8.47 6.74
N HIS A 40 -2.76 9.26 7.44
CA HIS A 40 -2.18 8.86 8.74
C HIS A 40 -3.15 8.84 9.94
N GLY A 41 -4.47 8.85 9.72
CA GLY A 41 -5.45 8.77 10.81
C GLY A 41 -6.55 7.71 10.64
N ARG A 42 -6.65 7.06 9.48
CA ARG A 42 -7.67 6.01 9.26
C ARG A 42 -7.03 4.88 8.48
N GLU A 43 -6.69 3.80 9.17
CA GLU A 43 -6.42 2.50 8.57
C GLU A 43 -7.56 2.22 7.59
N GLU A 44 -7.28 2.25 6.30
CA GLU A 44 -8.29 1.89 5.33
C GLU A 44 -8.73 0.44 5.63
N PRO A 45 -10.04 0.18 5.71
CA PRO A 45 -10.53 -1.17 5.96
C PRO A 45 -9.95 -2.09 4.89
N PRO A 46 -9.42 -3.26 5.27
CA PRO A 46 -8.80 -4.17 4.33
C PRO A 46 -9.82 -4.61 3.26
N PRO A 47 -9.39 -5.13 2.10
CA PRO A 47 -10.27 -5.33 0.95
C PRO A 47 -11.52 -6.16 1.25
N PHE A 48 -11.41 -7.11 2.18
CA PHE A 48 -12.50 -7.97 2.66
C PHE A 48 -13.51 -7.24 3.59
N ALA A 49 -13.17 -6.09 4.16
CA ALA A 49 -14.13 -5.25 4.89
C ALA A 49 -15.02 -4.40 3.97
N ARG A 50 -14.65 -4.21 2.69
CA ARG A 50 -15.39 -3.33 1.77
C ARG A 50 -16.60 -3.99 1.11
N GLY A 51 -16.96 -5.22 1.51
CA GLY A 51 -18.22 -5.86 1.13
C GLY A 51 -18.46 -5.88 -0.38
N GLY A 52 -17.65 -6.65 -1.13
CA GLY A 52 -18.05 -7.03 -2.47
C GLY A 52 -19.29 -7.93 -2.41
N PRO A 53 -20.29 -7.75 -3.28
CA PRO A 53 -21.55 -8.52 -3.26
C PRO A 53 -21.36 -10.04 -3.47
N GLU A 54 -20.16 -10.49 -3.85
CA GLU A 54 -19.87 -11.88 -4.21
C GLU A 54 -19.28 -12.72 -3.06
N MET A 55 -18.97 -12.12 -1.90
CA MET A 55 -18.55 -12.88 -0.74
C MET A 55 -19.66 -13.07 0.28
N PHE A 56 -20.28 -14.26 0.20
CA PHE A 56 -21.05 -14.87 1.28
C PHE A 56 -20.15 -15.26 2.46
N LEU A 57 -19.39 -14.30 2.98
CA LEU A 57 -18.72 -14.44 4.27
C LEU A 57 -19.70 -14.06 5.37
N THR A 58 -19.97 -15.00 6.28
CA THR A 58 -20.74 -14.72 7.49
C THR A 58 -20.01 -13.68 8.35
N PRO A 59 -20.71 -12.97 9.26
CA PRO A 59 -20.06 -12.04 10.19
C PRO A 59 -18.89 -12.69 10.96
N GLU A 60 -19.02 -13.97 11.32
CA GLU A 60 -17.99 -14.75 12.01
C GLU A 60 -16.78 -15.01 11.11
N GLU A 61 -16.99 -15.45 9.85
CA GLU A 61 -15.93 -15.65 8.87
C GLU A 61 -15.16 -14.34 8.60
N ARG A 62 -15.86 -13.20 8.54
CA ARG A 62 -15.22 -11.88 8.42
C ARG A 62 -14.40 -11.52 9.65
N GLY A 63 -14.91 -11.78 10.84
CA GLY A 63 -14.21 -11.55 12.11
C GLY A 63 -12.88 -12.31 12.16
N GLN A 64 -12.91 -13.59 11.76
CA GLN A 64 -11.72 -14.43 11.67
C GLN A 64 -10.70 -13.89 10.65
N LEU A 65 -11.15 -13.49 9.46
CA LEU A 65 -10.27 -12.88 8.45
C LEU A 65 -9.62 -11.59 8.94
N MET A 66 -10.37 -10.74 9.66
CA MET A 66 -9.81 -9.52 10.25
C MET A 66 -8.76 -9.82 11.30
N GLN A 67 -9.01 -10.80 12.16
CA GLN A 67 -8.04 -11.22 13.17
C GLN A 67 -6.76 -11.73 12.49
N ILE A 68 -6.88 -12.62 11.51
CA ILE A 68 -5.75 -13.16 10.77
C ILE A 68 -4.96 -12.04 10.05
N HIS A 69 -5.65 -11.05 9.48
CA HIS A 69 -5.02 -9.88 8.89
C HIS A 69 -4.23 -9.07 9.92
N ARG A 70 -4.82 -8.79 11.09
CA ARG A 70 -4.14 -8.04 12.17
C ARG A 70 -2.89 -8.77 12.66
N GLU A 71 -2.98 -10.09 12.82
CA GLU A 71 -1.85 -10.93 13.22
C GLU A 71 -0.73 -10.90 12.17
N LEU A 72 -1.08 -11.07 10.89
CA LEU A 72 -0.13 -10.95 9.79
C LEU A 72 0.50 -9.55 9.77
N GLU A 73 -0.28 -8.50 9.95
CA GLU A 73 0.25 -7.14 10.00
C GLU A 73 1.22 -6.92 11.16
N ALA A 74 0.89 -7.44 12.35
CA ALA A 74 1.78 -7.41 13.50
C ALA A 74 3.09 -8.15 13.23
N GLU A 75 3.02 -9.33 12.61
CA GLU A 75 4.19 -10.13 12.23
C GLU A 75 5.06 -9.44 11.17
N LEU A 76 4.44 -8.79 10.18
CA LEU A 76 5.15 -8.10 9.10
C LEU A 76 5.70 -6.73 9.50
N ARG A 77 5.19 -6.11 10.58
CA ARG A 77 5.61 -4.80 11.08
C ARG A 77 7.14 -4.65 11.23
N PRO A 78 7.88 -5.56 11.90
CA PRO A 78 9.33 -5.46 12.00
C PRO A 78 10.03 -5.53 10.63
N MET A 79 9.52 -6.30 9.67
CA MET A 79 10.08 -6.37 8.32
C MET A 79 9.85 -5.07 7.54
N LYS A 80 8.65 -4.49 7.65
CA LYS A 80 8.31 -3.17 7.07
C LYS A 80 9.22 -2.07 7.63
N GLU A 81 9.47 -2.09 8.94
CA GLU A 81 10.44 -1.20 9.62
C GLU A 81 11.87 -1.38 9.07
N ARG A 82 12.33 -2.61 8.87
CA ARG A 82 13.64 -2.90 8.26
C ARG A 82 13.74 -2.37 6.83
N ILE A 83 12.70 -2.56 6.01
CA ILE A 83 12.63 -1.97 4.65
C ILE A 83 12.74 -0.45 4.71
N ARG A 84 12.02 0.20 5.64
CA ARG A 84 12.09 1.66 5.82
C ARG A 84 13.51 2.12 6.15
N ARG A 85 14.20 1.43 7.06
CA ARG A 85 15.60 1.73 7.40
C ARG A 85 16.54 1.53 6.22
N GLN A 86 16.42 0.43 5.49
CA GLN A 86 17.25 0.15 4.31
C GLN A 86 17.02 1.18 3.20
N LYS A 87 15.78 1.64 2.98
CA LYS A 87 15.46 2.70 2.01
C LYS A 87 16.12 4.04 2.40
N ARG A 88 16.13 4.41 3.68
CA ARG A 88 16.83 5.61 4.16
C ARG A 88 18.33 5.49 3.93
N ALA A 89 18.94 4.38 4.35
CA ALA A 89 20.36 4.15 4.13
C ALA A 89 20.76 4.15 2.65
N LEU A 90 19.89 3.63 1.77
CA LEU A 90 20.09 3.73 0.32
C LEU A 90 20.01 5.18 -0.17
N ALA A 91 19.04 5.96 0.31
CA ALA A 91 18.92 7.39 0.00
C ALA A 91 20.18 8.17 0.44
N ASP A 92 20.74 7.84 1.61
CA ASP A 92 21.97 8.44 2.10
C ASP A 92 23.16 8.09 1.20
N LEU A 93 23.28 6.83 0.75
CA LEU A 93 24.35 6.39 -0.16
C LEU A 93 24.33 7.11 -1.51
N ILE A 94 23.14 7.27 -2.11
CA ILE A 94 23.01 7.93 -3.42
C ILE A 94 23.19 9.45 -3.34
N SER A 95 23.10 10.04 -2.14
CA SER A 95 23.29 11.48 -1.93
C SER A 95 24.75 11.89 -1.77
N ARG A 96 25.68 10.93 -1.66
CA ARG A 96 27.12 11.19 -1.53
C ARG A 96 27.71 11.66 -2.85
N GLU A 97 28.78 12.46 -2.75
CA GLU A 97 29.51 12.98 -3.92
C GLU A 97 30.12 11.86 -4.77
N ALA A 98 30.69 10.85 -4.11
CA ALA A 98 31.16 9.63 -4.76
C ALA A 98 30.17 8.49 -4.54
N LEU A 99 29.66 7.92 -5.64
CA LEU A 99 28.72 6.80 -5.61
C LEU A 99 29.46 5.47 -5.41
N ASP A 100 29.28 4.86 -4.24
CA ASP A 100 29.69 3.48 -3.99
C ASP A 100 28.66 2.50 -4.57
N THR A 101 28.92 2.05 -5.81
CA THR A 101 28.02 1.16 -6.55
C THR A 101 27.88 -0.21 -5.90
N LEU A 102 28.92 -0.71 -5.23
CA LEU A 102 28.89 -1.99 -4.53
C LEU A 102 27.96 -1.91 -3.31
N ALA A 103 28.10 -0.86 -2.50
CA ALA A 103 27.22 -0.64 -1.34
C ALA A 103 25.76 -0.46 -1.77
N VAL A 104 25.50 0.29 -2.85
CA VAL A 104 24.15 0.45 -3.41
C VAL A 104 23.55 -0.89 -3.84
N ARG A 105 24.31 -1.71 -4.56
CA ARG A 105 23.85 -3.05 -5.00
C ARG A 105 23.49 -3.93 -3.80
N GLN A 106 24.34 -4.00 -2.78
CA GLN A 106 24.07 -4.78 -1.57
C GLN A 106 22.79 -4.33 -0.86
N LYS A 107 22.51 -3.02 -0.81
CA LYS A 107 21.26 -2.49 -0.24
C LYS A 107 20.04 -2.87 -1.05
N LEU A 108 20.13 -2.84 -2.37
CA LEU A 108 19.04 -3.26 -3.26
C LEU A 108 18.75 -4.75 -3.12
N GLU A 109 19.78 -5.59 -3.07
CA GLU A 109 19.63 -7.03 -2.85
C GLU A 109 18.99 -7.34 -1.49
N ALA A 110 19.42 -6.64 -0.42
CA ALA A 110 18.81 -6.77 0.91
C ALA A 110 17.33 -6.33 0.92
N LEU A 111 16.99 -5.26 0.19
CA LEU A 111 15.60 -4.80 0.04
C LEU A 111 14.75 -5.81 -0.71
N ALA A 112 15.25 -6.36 -1.82
CA ALA A 112 14.57 -7.39 -2.60
C ALA A 112 14.29 -8.64 -1.74
N SER A 113 15.31 -9.12 -1.01
CA SER A 113 15.17 -10.25 -0.10
C SER A 113 14.08 -10.03 0.96
N LEU A 114 14.05 -8.85 1.60
CA LEU A 114 13.00 -8.53 2.58
C LEU A 114 11.60 -8.49 1.96
N GLN A 115 11.48 -7.94 0.75
CA GLN A 115 10.19 -7.91 0.05
C GLN A 115 9.70 -9.32 -0.32
N THR A 116 10.58 -10.18 -0.81
CA THR A 116 10.27 -11.59 -1.09
C THR A 116 9.84 -12.32 0.17
N GLN A 117 10.53 -12.13 1.31
CA GLN A 117 10.14 -12.74 2.58
C GLN A 117 8.75 -12.30 3.04
N ILE A 118 8.42 -11.01 2.91
CA ILE A 118 7.07 -10.50 3.22
C ILE A 118 6.02 -11.15 2.31
N GLN A 119 6.29 -11.24 1.01
CA GLN A 119 5.37 -11.84 0.04
C GLN A 119 5.13 -13.33 0.34
N LEU A 120 6.19 -14.08 0.62
CA LEU A 120 6.08 -15.50 0.98
C LEU A 120 5.26 -15.70 2.26
N LYS A 121 5.50 -14.88 3.30
CA LYS A 121 4.69 -14.93 4.53
C LYS A 121 3.22 -14.60 4.29
N ALA A 122 2.95 -13.58 3.49
CA ALA A 122 1.58 -13.22 3.13
C ALA A 122 0.88 -14.35 2.36
N ILE A 123 1.55 -14.95 1.36
CA ILE A 123 1.04 -16.09 0.59
C ILE A 123 0.79 -17.29 1.50
N ALA A 124 1.73 -17.64 2.37
CA ALA A 124 1.57 -18.75 3.31
C ALA A 124 0.36 -18.53 4.23
N ARG A 125 0.16 -17.30 4.72
CA ARG A 125 -1.00 -16.96 5.57
C ARG A 125 -2.31 -17.02 4.77
N LEU A 126 -2.35 -16.45 3.58
CA LEU A 126 -3.52 -16.51 2.69
C LEU A 126 -3.89 -17.96 2.35
N HIS A 127 -2.91 -18.80 2.09
CA HIS A 127 -3.12 -20.22 1.86
C HIS A 127 -3.69 -20.91 3.11
N SER A 128 -3.16 -20.63 4.30
CA SER A 128 -3.69 -21.21 5.55
C SER A 128 -5.16 -20.85 5.81
N ILE A 129 -5.58 -19.64 5.42
CA ILE A 129 -6.99 -19.21 5.45
C ILE A 129 -7.80 -20.02 4.43
N ALA A 130 -7.34 -20.08 3.18
CA ALA A 130 -8.08 -20.74 2.11
C ALA A 130 -8.34 -22.21 2.41
N VAL A 131 -7.43 -22.91 3.09
CA VAL A 131 -7.62 -24.31 3.48
C VAL A 131 -8.79 -24.50 4.44
N GLN A 132 -9.10 -23.51 5.28
CA GLN A 132 -10.23 -23.54 6.22
C GLN A 132 -11.58 -23.29 5.54
N LEU A 133 -11.58 -22.70 4.34
CA LEU A 133 -12.79 -22.46 3.56
C LEU A 133 -13.23 -23.73 2.80
N PRO A 134 -14.56 -23.91 2.60
CA PRO A 134 -15.10 -24.90 1.67
C PRO A 134 -14.44 -24.78 0.29
N VAL A 135 -14.20 -25.90 -0.38
CA VAL A 135 -13.46 -25.95 -1.65
C VAL A 135 -14.07 -25.01 -2.70
N GLU A 136 -15.39 -24.88 -2.69
CA GLU A 136 -16.19 -24.04 -3.58
C GLU A 136 -15.91 -22.54 -3.35
N LYS A 137 -15.65 -22.13 -2.09
CA LYS A 137 -15.37 -20.74 -1.72
C LYS A 137 -13.90 -20.34 -1.94
N ARG A 138 -12.97 -21.29 -2.09
CA ARG A 138 -11.52 -21.01 -2.20
C ARG A 138 -11.18 -20.18 -3.43
N LYS A 139 -11.80 -20.48 -4.57
CA LYS A 139 -11.55 -19.75 -5.83
C LYS A 139 -11.98 -18.29 -5.70
N ALA A 140 -13.21 -18.05 -5.23
CA ALA A 140 -13.72 -16.71 -4.98
C ALA A 140 -12.88 -15.95 -3.94
N PHE A 141 -12.36 -16.65 -2.92
CA PHE A 141 -11.43 -16.08 -1.96
C PHE A 141 -10.16 -15.55 -2.61
N PHE A 142 -9.48 -16.38 -3.41
CA PHE A 142 -8.26 -15.95 -4.10
C PHE A 142 -8.54 -14.88 -5.15
N GLU A 143 -9.63 -14.97 -5.90
CA GLU A 143 -10.02 -13.94 -6.86
C GLU A 143 -10.24 -12.60 -6.18
N MET A 144 -10.91 -12.54 -5.03
CA MET A 144 -11.03 -11.30 -4.25
C MET A 144 -9.66 -10.80 -3.77
N VAL A 145 -8.82 -11.66 -3.21
CA VAL A 145 -7.51 -11.23 -2.67
C VAL A 145 -6.58 -10.72 -3.79
N LEU A 146 -6.63 -11.33 -4.97
CA LEU A 146 -5.81 -10.95 -6.12
C LEU A 146 -6.41 -9.77 -6.91
N SER A 147 -7.74 -9.67 -6.96
CA SER A 147 -8.47 -8.56 -7.61
C SER A 147 -8.58 -7.32 -6.73
N ALA A 148 -8.40 -7.47 -5.41
CA ALA A 148 -8.08 -6.40 -4.48
C ALA A 148 -6.74 -5.81 -4.89
N ARG A 149 -6.78 -4.97 -5.93
CA ARG A 149 -5.64 -4.24 -6.44
C ARG A 149 -4.93 -3.62 -5.22
N PRO A 150 -3.59 -3.76 -5.08
CA PRO A 150 -2.88 -2.91 -4.13
C PRO A 150 -3.31 -1.48 -4.43
N PRO A 151 -3.58 -0.62 -3.44
CA PRO A 151 -4.18 0.70 -3.64
C PRO A 151 -3.32 1.47 -4.64
N ARG A 152 -3.72 1.38 -5.90
CA ARG A 152 -3.20 2.08 -7.05
C ARG A 152 -4.38 2.93 -7.46
N PHE A 153 -4.36 4.17 -7.02
CA PHE A 153 -5.14 5.24 -7.62
C PHE A 153 -6.67 5.04 -7.53
N TYR A 154 -7.26 5.28 -6.36
CA TYR A 154 -8.67 5.72 -6.32
C TYR A 154 -8.70 7.25 -6.41
N ARG A 155 -8.85 7.74 -7.65
CA ARG A 155 -9.36 9.08 -7.96
C ARG A 155 -10.68 9.29 -7.21
N GLY A 156 -10.65 10.07 -6.14
CA GLY A 156 -11.63 11.10 -5.77
C GLY A 156 -13.12 10.93 -6.13
N ARG A 157 -13.73 9.77 -5.92
CA ARG A 157 -15.17 9.57 -6.07
C ARG A 157 -15.60 8.50 -5.07
N PHE A 158 -16.76 8.64 -4.44
CA PHE A 158 -17.32 7.78 -3.37
C PHE A 158 -17.04 8.15 -1.90
N ARG A 159 -16.66 9.40 -1.58
CA ARG A 159 -16.74 9.87 -0.18
C ARG A 159 -18.17 10.15 0.31
N HIS A 160 -19.14 10.29 -0.60
CA HIS A 160 -20.51 10.71 -0.24
C HIS A 160 -21.51 9.56 0.00
N LEU A 161 -21.17 8.29 -0.26
CA LEU A 161 -22.15 7.21 -0.21
C LEU A 161 -22.30 6.51 1.16
N TYR A 162 -21.41 6.77 2.12
CA TYR A 162 -21.42 6.02 3.39
C TYR A 162 -21.60 6.88 4.65
N GLN A 163 -21.85 8.19 4.49
CA GLN A 163 -22.07 9.07 5.64
C GLN A 163 -23.53 9.02 6.16
N ASN A 164 -24.47 8.42 5.41
CA ASN A 164 -25.88 8.38 5.78
C ASN A 164 -26.37 7.04 6.35
N GLN A 165 -25.55 5.98 6.43
CA GLN A 165 -26.00 4.66 6.88
C GLN A 165 -25.70 4.32 8.36
N PHE A 166 -25.01 5.17 9.10
CA PHE A 166 -24.66 4.93 10.51
C PHE A 166 -25.31 5.88 11.52
N GLN A 167 -26.29 6.70 11.10
CA GLN A 167 -27.01 7.58 12.03
C GLN A 167 -28.28 6.97 12.63
N ASP A 168 -28.71 5.78 12.20
CA ASP A 168 -30.05 5.27 12.55
C ASP A 168 -30.09 4.11 13.56
N THR A 169 -29.00 3.84 14.28
CA THR A 169 -29.00 2.84 15.37
C THR A 169 -29.15 3.46 16.76
N SER A 170 -29.18 4.79 16.87
CA SER A 170 -29.34 5.49 18.15
C SER A 170 -30.82 5.66 18.57
N SER A 171 -31.76 5.40 17.66
CA SER A 171 -33.21 5.52 17.86
C SER A 171 -33.87 4.23 18.37
N PHE A 172 -33.15 3.10 18.45
CA PHE A 172 -33.74 1.81 18.84
C PHE A 172 -33.73 1.53 20.35
N ASN A 173 -32.96 2.26 21.15
CA ASN A 173 -32.83 2.02 22.61
C ASN A 173 -33.68 2.92 23.50
N GLN A 174 -34.52 3.82 22.96
CA GLN A 174 -35.34 4.73 23.77
C GLN A 174 -36.80 4.28 23.97
N LYS A 175 -37.20 3.10 23.47
CA LYS A 175 -38.61 2.65 23.54
C LYS A 175 -38.89 1.47 24.48
N GLN A 176 -37.96 1.10 25.37
CA GLN A 176 -38.16 0.00 26.32
C GLN A 176 -38.19 0.39 27.80
N GLU A 177 -38.14 1.68 28.16
CA GLU A 177 -38.20 2.12 29.57
C GLU A 177 -39.52 2.78 30.01
N GLU A 178 -40.55 2.82 29.17
CA GLU A 178 -41.87 3.29 29.60
C GLU A 178 -42.94 2.23 29.36
N THR A 179 -43.14 1.35 30.34
CA THR A 179 -44.46 0.77 30.59
C THR A 179 -44.61 0.54 32.11
N PRO A 180 -45.65 1.10 32.75
CA PRO A 180 -45.87 1.05 34.19
C PRO A 180 -46.26 -0.33 34.72
#